data_AF-A0A954WIF9-F1
#
_entry.id   AF-A0A954WIF9-F1
#
_cell.length_a   1.000
_cell.length_b   1.000
_cell.length_c   1.000
_cell.angle_alpha   90.00
_cell.angle_beta   90.00
_cell.angle_gamma   90.00
#
_symmetry.space_group_name_H-M   'P 1'
#
loop_
_entity.id
_entity.type
_entity.pdbx_description
1 polymer ?
#
loop_
_entity_poly.entity_id
_entity_poly.type
_entity_poly.pdbx_seq_one_letter_code
_entity_poly.pdbx_strand_id
1 'polypeptide(L)' 'MFHTVEINRIEELESYRLTWHHLLAQTRYASFFQTFEWLRIYWRHFGEGQRLRTLIVYRGGEPIGIVTDR' A
#
# COMPACT_ATOMS: atom_id res chain seq x y z
N MET A 1 12.60 -16.13 4.57
CA MET A 1 11.18 -16.54 4.62
C MET A 1 10.33 -15.37 4.18
N PHE A 2 9.37 -15.61 3.29
CA PHE A 2 8.39 -14.62 2.86
C PHE A 2 7.12 -14.75 3.69
N HIS A 3 6.48 -13.62 3.99
CA HIS A 3 5.13 -13.59 4.56
C HIS A 3 4.40 -12.33 4.12
N THR A 4 3.09 -12.29 4.36
CA THR A 4 2.25 -11.15 4.00
C THR A 4 1.41 -10.71 5.18
N VAL A 5 1.19 -9.41 5.30
CA VAL A 5 0.23 -8.81 6.22
C VAL A 5 -0.86 -8.13 5.40
N GLU A 6 -2.12 -8.43 5.69
CA GLU A 6 -3.27 -7.76 5.08
C GLU A 6 -3.70 -6.57 5.95
N ILE A 7 -3.77 -5.39 5.33
CA ILE A 7 -4.29 -4.17 5.93
C ILE A 7 -5.61 -3.82 5.25
N ASN A 8 -6.67 -3.75 6.05
CA ASN A 8 -8.03 -3.51 5.58
C ASN A 8 -8.58 -2.13 5.97
N ARG A 9 -7.78 -1.29 6.64
CA ARG A 9 -8.15 0.06 7.05
C ARG A 9 -7.15 1.08 6.57
N ILE A 10 -7.65 2.19 6.01
CA ILE A 10 -6.78 3.24 5.44
C ILE A 10 -5.94 3.91 6.54
N GLU A 11 -6.44 4.00 7.77
CA GLU A 11 -5.72 4.60 8.89
C GLU A 11 -4.48 3.78 9.29
N GLU A 12 -4.55 2.45 9.21
CA GLU A 12 -3.42 1.56 9.52
C GLU A 12 -2.29 1.70 8.49
N LEU A 13 -2.63 2.02 7.23
CA LEU A 13 -1.65 2.23 6.16
C LEU A 13 -0.79 3.49 6.35
N GLU A 14 -1.20 4.44 7.18
CA GLU A 14 -0.39 5.64 7.47
C GLU A 14 0.96 5.26 8.07
N SER A 15 1.02 4.19 8.87
CA SER A 15 2.27 3.66 9.44
C SER A 15 3.25 3.14 8.37
N TYR A 16 2.76 2.84 7.17
CA TYR A 16 3.55 2.37 6.03
C TYR A 16 3.91 3.48 5.05
N ARG A 17 3.50 4.74 5.26
CA ARG A 17 3.67 5.82 4.27
C ARG A 17 5.12 5.98 3.82
N LEU A 18 6.08 6.00 4.75
CA LEU A 18 7.50 6.12 4.42
C LEU A 18 8.03 4.89 3.65
N THR A 19 7.64 3.70 4.07
CA THR A 19 7.95 2.44 3.38
C THR A 19 7.41 2.45 1.95
N TRP A 20 6.19 2.96 1.76
CA TRP A 20 5.55 3.08 0.46
C TRP A 20 6.35 4.00 -0.47
N HIS A 21 6.74 5.19 0.00
CA HIS A 21 7.58 6.10 -0.78
C HIS A 21 8.93 5.45 -1.14
N HIS A 22 9.56 4.75 -0.20
CA HIS A 22 10.83 4.06 -0.44
C HIS A 22 10.71 3.01 -1.55
N LEU A 23 9.70 2.12 -1.45
CA LEU A 23 9.45 1.08 -2.45
C LEU A 23 9.05 1.67 -3.81
N LEU A 24 8.23 2.72 -3.81
CA LEU A 24 7.81 3.38 -5.05
C LEU A 24 8.99 4.01 -5.78
N ALA A 25 9.94 4.63 -5.06
CA ALA A 25 11.15 5.22 -5.65
C ALA A 25 12.06 4.18 -6.33
N GLN A 26 11.98 2.91 -5.91
CA GLN A 26 12.73 1.79 -6.49
C GLN A 26 11.93 1.03 -7.56
N THR A 27 10.64 1.33 -7.72
CA THR A 27 9.75 0.62 -8.63
C THR A 27 9.96 1.10 -10.06
N ARG A 28 10.41 0.19 -10.94
CA ARG A 28 10.50 0.47 -12.38
C ARG A 28 9.09 0.78 -12.91
N TYR A 29 8.96 1.88 -13.66
CA TYR A 29 7.66 2.37 -14.17
C TYR A 29 6.66 2.77 -13.08
N ALA A 30 7.15 3.20 -11.91
CA ALA A 30 6.32 3.82 -10.90
C ALA A 30 5.46 4.93 -11.52
N SER A 31 4.17 4.90 -11.21
CA SER A 31 3.20 5.91 -11.62
C SER A 31 2.58 6.59 -10.41
N PHE A 32 2.05 7.79 -10.62
CA PHE A 32 1.31 8.52 -9.59
C PHE A 32 0.17 7.70 -8.98
N PHE A 33 -0.49 6.83 -9.76
CA PHE A 33 -1.58 5.98 -9.29
C PHE A 33 -1.15 4.89 -8.30
N GLN A 34 0.16 4.67 -8.13
CA GLN A 34 0.71 3.72 -7.16
C GLN A 34 1.18 4.43 -5.88
N THR A 35 0.97 5.74 -5.74
CA THR A 35 1.31 6.49 -4.51
C THR A 35 0.31 6.19 -3.39
N PHE A 36 0.78 6.28 -2.15
CA PHE A 36 -0.10 6.22 -0.98
C PHE A 36 -1.09 7.39 -0.99
N GLU A 37 -0.65 8.57 -1.41
CA GLU A 37 -1.47 9.78 -1.51
C GLU A 37 -2.66 9.56 -2.45
N TRP A 38 -2.43 8.93 -3.61
CA TRP A 38 -3.49 8.58 -4.54
C TRP A 38 -4.49 7.62 -3.90
N LEU A 39 -4.02 6.53 -3.29
CA LEU A 39 -4.89 5.57 -2.62
C LEU A 39 -5.73 6.25 -1.53
N ARG A 40 -5.12 7.10 -0.70
CA ARG A 40 -5.81 7.81 0.38
C ARG A 40 -6.91 8.73 -0.14
N ILE A 41 -6.64 9.49 -1.21
CA ILE A 41 -7.65 10.34 -1.86
C ILE A 41 -8.74 9.50 -2.49
N TYR A 42 -8.38 8.46 -3.24
CA TYR A 42 -9.34 7.55 -3.85
C TYR A 42 -10.28 6.94 -2.79
N TRP A 43 -9.71 6.39 -1.72
CA TRP A 43 -10.48 5.75 -0.65
C TRP A 43 -11.44 6.72 0.04
N ARG A 44 -11.01 7.97 0.26
CA ARG A 44 -11.85 9.03 0.83
C ARG A 44 -13.10 9.34 -0.01
N HIS A 45 -12.99 9.26 -1.33
CA HIS A 45 -14.07 9.69 -2.24
C HIS A 45 -14.87 8.53 -2.85
N PHE A 46 -14.26 7.36 -3.00
CA PHE A 46 -14.82 6.22 -3.73
C PHE A 46 -14.82 4.93 -2.93
N GLY A 47 -14.24 4.89 -1.72
CA GLY A 47 -14.14 3.69 -0.90
C GLY A 47 -15.44 3.31 -0.17
N GLU A 48 -16.48 4.16 -0.21
CA GLU A 48 -17.76 3.85 0.42
C GLU A 48 -18.39 2.59 -0.18
N GLY A 49 -18.81 1.65 0.68
CA GLY A 49 -19.36 0.36 0.26
C GLY A 49 -18.32 -0.66 -0.23
N GLN A 50 -17.03 -0.30 -0.27
CA GLN A 50 -15.94 -1.20 -0.66
C GLN A 50 -15.16 -1.71 0.56
N ARG A 51 -14.36 -2.77 0.35
CA ARG A 51 -13.39 -3.26 1.34
C ARG A 51 -11.98 -3.01 0.84
N LEU A 52 -11.19 -2.25 1.60
CA LEU A 52 -9.79 -2.03 1.29
C LEU A 52 -9.04 -3.36 1.47
N ARG A 53 -8.25 -3.75 0.47
CA ARG A 53 -7.40 -4.93 0.54
C ARG A 53 -6.01 -4.55 0.09
N THR A 54 -5.14 -4.31 1.07
CA THR A 54 -3.73 -4.00 0.83
C THR A 54 -2.87 -5.08 1.45
N LEU A 55 -1.97 -5.66 0.66
CA LEU A 55 -1.01 -6.65 1.12
C LEU A 55 0.37 -6.02 1.23
N ILE A 56 0.97 -6.12 2.41
CA ILE A 56 2.37 -5.80 2.64
C ILE A 56 3.15 -7.11 2.58
N VAL A 57 4.08 -7.22 1.63
CA VAL A 57 4.91 -8.41 1.45
C VAL A 57 6.24 -8.19 2.16
N TYR A 58 6.63 -9.15 2.99
CA TYR A 58 7.86 -9.11 3.75
C TYR A 58 8.83 -10.21 3.34
N ARG A 59 10.13 -9.91 3.42
CA ARG A 59 11.22 -10.89 3.33
C ARG A 59 12.20 -10.67 4.47
N GLY A 60 12.26 -11.62 5.41
CA GLY A 60 13.19 -11.53 6.55
C GLY A 60 12.92 -10.33 7.47
N GLY A 61 11.66 -9.92 7.61
CA GLY A 61 11.25 -8.78 8.45
C GLY A 61 11.25 -7.43 7.73
N GLU A 62 11.82 -7.35 6.53
CA GLU A 62 11.82 -6.15 5.70
C GLU A 62 10.61 -6.15 4.74
N PRO A 63 9.82 -5.06 4.67
CA PRO A 63 8.82 -4.89 3.62
C PRO A 63 9.49 -4.73 2.26
N ILE A 64 9.14 -5.58 1.30
CA ILE A 64 9.71 -5.60 -0.06
C ILE A 64 8.70 -5.26 -1.14
N GLY A 65 7.42 -5.12 -0.79
CA GLY A 65 6.36 -4.84 -1.75
C GLY A 65 5.06 -4.49 -1.07
N ILE A 66 4.27 -3.68 -1.76
CA ILE A 66 2.91 -3.31 -1.37
C ILE A 66 2.02 -3.54 -2.59
N VAL A 67 0.93 -4.27 -2.41
CA VAL A 67 -0.06 -4.53 -3.47
C VAL A 67 -1.42 -4.07 -2.97
N THR A 68 -2.14 -3.31 -3.79
CA THR A 68 -3.49 -2.84 -3.52
C THR A 68 -4.44 -3.45 -4.53
N ASP A 69 -5.45 -4.17 -4.05
CA ASP A 69 -6.63 -4.50 -4.85
C ASP A 69 -7.48 -3.22 -4.88
N ARG A 70 -7.59 -2.58 -6.05
CA ARG A 70 -8.43 -1.39 -6.22
C ARG A 70 -9.80 -1.80 -6.75
#